data_AF-A0A090ZFS9-F1
#
_entry.id   AF-A0A090ZFS9-F1
#
_cell.length_a   1.000
_cell.length_b   1.000
_cell.length_c   1.000
_cell.angle_alpha   90.00
_cell.angle_beta   90.00
_cell.angle_gamma   90.00
#
_symmetry.space_group_name_H-M   'P 1'
#
loop_
_entity.id
_entity.type
_entity.pdbx_description
1 polymer ?
#
loop_
_entity_poly.entity_id
_entity_poly.type
_entity_poly.pdbx_seq_one_letter_code
_entity_poly.pdbx_strand_id
1 'polypeptide(L)' 'MVKLNDDEAYTALFIEFSGKVEKALKKAAIALLAALCLFQGLLRIPELRPFLASADQFEGAPLYKDEFKKPGF' A
#
# COMPACT_ATOMS: atom_id res chain seq x y z
N MET A 1 -38.29 -16.76 30.03
CA MET A 1 -36.96 -16.99 29.44
C MET A 1 -37.12 -17.76 28.15
N VAL A 2 -37.07 -17.10 26.98
CA VAL A 2 -36.70 -17.73 25.70
C VAL A 2 -36.08 -16.61 24.84
N LYS A 3 -34.76 -16.66 24.64
CA LYS A 3 -34.00 -15.78 23.74
C LYS A 3 -33.35 -16.57 22.59
N LEU A 4 -33.80 -17.81 22.38
CA LEU A 4 -33.12 -18.76 21.49
C LEU A 4 -33.26 -18.43 19.99
N ASN A 5 -34.35 -17.75 19.59
CA ASN A 5 -34.59 -17.46 18.16
C ASN A 5 -33.73 -16.32 17.60
N ASP A 6 -33.35 -15.35 18.43
CA ASP A 6 -32.53 -14.22 17.97
C ASP A 6 -31.09 -14.67 17.71
N ASP A 7 -30.51 -15.43 18.64
CA ASP A 7 -29.13 -15.94 18.51
C ASP A 7 -28.93 -16.82 17.27
N GLU A 8 -29.90 -17.67 16.94
CA GLU A 8 -29.85 -18.51 15.73
C GLU A 8 -29.97 -17.68 14.45
N ALA A 9 -30.85 -16.67 14.43
CA ALA A 9 -31.01 -15.76 13.30
C ALA A 9 -29.76 -14.89 13.08
N TYR A 10 -29.16 -14.37 14.16
CA TYR A 10 -27.89 -13.65 14.11
C TYR A 10 -26.75 -14.54 13.61
N THR A 11 -26.70 -15.80 14.06
CA THR A 11 -25.67 -16.76 13.64
C THR A 11 -25.77 -17.06 12.15
N ALA A 12 -26.98 -17.29 11.63
CA ALA A 12 -27.20 -17.54 10.21
C ALA A 12 -26.77 -16.33 9.33
N LEU A 13 -27.15 -15.12 9.74
CA LEU A 13 -26.77 -13.89 9.04
C LEU A 13 -25.25 -13.66 9.08
N PHE A 14 -24.62 -13.96 10.22
CA PHE A 14 -23.17 -13.85 10.40
C PHE A 14 -22.42 -14.85 9.51
N ILE A 15 -22.89 -16.09 9.40
CA ILE A 15 -22.26 -17.11 8.54
C ILE A 15 -22.38 -16.71 7.07
N GLU A 16 -23.54 -16.21 6.64
CA GLU A 16 -23.73 -15.74 5.25
C GLU A 16 -22.82 -14.55 4.93
N PHE A 17 -22.77 -13.57 5.82
CA PHE A 17 -21.91 -12.40 5.67
C PHE A 17 -20.43 -12.79 5.69
N SER A 18 -20.01 -13.62 6.64
CA SER A 18 -18.64 -14.11 6.79
C SER A 18 -18.17 -14.87 5.55
N GLY A 19 -19.01 -15.76 5.00
CA GLY A 19 -18.66 -16.49 3.77
C GLY A 19 -18.48 -15.57 2.56
N LYS A 20 -19.27 -14.49 2.47
CA LYS A 20 -19.14 -13.48 1.41
C LYS A 20 -17.88 -12.62 1.61
N VAL A 21 -17.61 -12.20 2.84
CA VAL A 21 -16.41 -11.44 3.21
C VAL A 21 -15.15 -12.26 3.01
N GLU A 22 -15.12 -13.53 3.37
CA GLU A 22 -13.94 -14.39 3.20
C GLU A 22 -13.57 -14.54 1.72
N LYS A 23 -14.56 -14.73 0.84
CA LYS A 23 -14.33 -14.77 -0.61
C LYS A 23 -13.83 -13.44 -1.15
N ALA A 24 -14.43 -12.32 -0.70
CA ALA A 24 -13.99 -10.99 -1.08
C ALA A 24 -12.57 -10.70 -0.59
N LEU A 25 -12.24 -11.10 0.63
CA LEU A 25 -10.92 -10.93 1.26
C LEU A 25 -9.86 -11.75 0.52
N LYS A 26 -10.13 -13.03 0.19
CA LYS A 26 -9.23 -13.87 -0.61
C LYS A 26 -8.98 -13.25 -1.98
N LYS A 27 -10.03 -12.78 -2.66
CA LYS A 27 -9.91 -12.13 -3.98
C LYS A 27 -9.14 -10.80 -3.89
N ALA A 28 -9.40 -9.99 -2.85
CA ALA A 28 -8.70 -8.74 -2.59
C ALA A 28 -7.22 -8.97 -2.26
N ALA A 29 -6.90 -9.99 -1.46
CA ALA A 29 -5.53 -10.36 -1.13
C ALA A 29 -4.74 -10.78 -2.38
N ILE A 30 -5.33 -11.59 -3.26
CA ILE A 30 -4.72 -11.97 -4.54
C ILE A 30 -4.54 -10.74 -5.44
N ALA A 31 -5.54 -9.87 -5.53
CA ALA A 31 -5.44 -8.64 -6.32
C ALA A 31 -4.35 -7.69 -5.79
N LEU A 32 -4.25 -7.54 -4.47
CA LEU A 32 -3.20 -6.74 -3.82
C LEU A 32 -1.81 -7.34 -4.03
N LEU A 33 -1.67 -8.66 -3.93
CA LEU A 33 -0.41 -9.34 -4.24
C LEU A 33 -0.01 -9.16 -5.70
N ALA A 34 -0.95 -9.29 -6.63
CA ALA A 34 -0.71 -9.05 -8.05
C ALA A 34 -0.28 -7.60 -8.29
N ALA A 35 -0.96 -6.63 -7.68
CA ALA A 35 -0.59 -5.22 -7.74
C ALA A 35 0.81 -4.97 -7.18
N LEU A 36 1.13 -5.54 -6.01
CA LEU A 36 2.47 -5.46 -5.40
C LEU A 36 3.54 -6.01 -6.34
N CYS A 37 3.34 -7.17 -6.95
CA CYS A 37 4.28 -7.73 -7.91
C CYS A 37 4.46 -6.83 -9.15
N LEU A 38 3.38 -6.22 -9.64
CA LEU A 38 3.46 -5.25 -10.74
C LEU A 38 4.29 -4.02 -10.35
N PHE A 39 4.04 -3.44 -9.17
CA PHE A 39 4.81 -2.29 -8.68
C PHE A 39 6.28 -2.65 -8.39
N GLN A 40 6.54 -3.84 -7.85
CA GLN A 40 7.91 -4.33 -7.65
C GLN A 40 8.65 -4.54 -8.98
N GLY A 41 7.97 -5.08 -10.01
CA GLY A 41 8.52 -5.21 -11.35
C GLY A 41 8.78 -3.84 -12.01
N LEU A 42 7.85 -2.90 -11.83
CA LEU A 42 7.97 -1.53 -12.33
C LEU A 42 9.14 -0.79 -11.68
N LEU A 43 9.31 -0.94 -10.36
CA LEU A 43 10.43 -0.35 -9.59
C LEU A 43 11.78 -1.04 -9.85
N ARG A 44 11.79 -2.26 -10.39
CA ARG A 44 13.02 -2.95 -10.79
C ARG A 44 13.66 -2.33 -12.03
N ILE A 45 12.90 -1.56 -12.82
CA ILE A 45 13.44 -0.79 -13.93
C ILE A 45 14.06 0.50 -13.36
N PRO A 46 15.40 0.65 -13.40
CA PRO A 46 16.09 1.82 -12.82
C PRO A 46 15.68 3.15 -13.47
N GLU A 47 15.12 3.12 -14.68
CA GLU A 47 14.67 4.29 -15.44
C GLU A 47 13.30 4.84 -15.01
N LEU A 48 12.43 4.01 -14.43
CA LEU A 48 11.13 4.45 -13.88
C LEU A 48 11.23 4.88 -12.41
N ARG A 49 12.32 4.48 -11.76
CA ARG A 49 12.67 4.87 -10.40
C ARG A 49 12.69 6.38 -10.21
N PRO A 50 13.32 7.23 -11.04
CA PRO A 50 13.30 8.70 -10.85
C PRO A 50 11.93 9.35 -11.06
N PHE A 51 11.03 8.73 -11.83
CA PHE A 51 9.68 9.26 -12.06
C PHE A 51 8.74 8.99 -10.87
N LEU A 52 8.84 7.81 -10.26
CA LEU A 52 8.10 7.41 -9.05
C LEU A 52 8.77 7.90 -7.76
N ALA A 53 10.10 7.90 -7.72
CA ALA A 53 10.95 8.38 -6.64
C ALA A 53 11.40 9.83 -6.85
N SER A 54 10.63 10.64 -7.60
CA SER A 54 10.79 12.10 -7.57
C SER A 54 10.47 12.68 -6.17
N ALA A 55 9.90 11.91 -5.25
CA ALA A 55 9.87 12.29 -3.83
C ALA A 55 11.25 12.13 -3.14
N ASP A 56 12.09 11.22 -3.65
CA ASP A 56 13.45 10.95 -3.16
C ASP A 56 14.44 12.04 -3.59
N GLN A 57 14.11 12.85 -4.61
CA GLN A 57 14.89 14.06 -4.97
C GLN A 57 14.90 15.13 -3.86
N PHE A 58 14.03 14.98 -2.86
CA PHE A 58 13.99 15.82 -1.66
C PHE A 58 14.66 15.17 -0.44
N GLU A 59 14.92 13.85 -0.47
CA GLU A 59 15.70 13.17 0.57
C GLU A 59 17.19 13.19 0.21
N GLY A 60 17.85 14.30 0.56
CA GLY A 60 19.31 14.41 0.45
C GLY A 60 19.81 15.32 -0.67
N ALA A 61 19.01 16.28 -1.14
CA ALA A 61 19.56 17.43 -1.84
C ALA A 61 20.70 18.01 -0.98
N PRO A 62 21.98 17.89 -1.42
CA PRO A 62 23.03 18.60 -0.73
C PRO A 62 22.68 20.07 -0.88
N LEU A 63 22.57 20.80 0.23
CA LEU A 63 22.84 22.22 0.21
C LEU A 63 24.30 22.33 -0.24
N TYR A 64 24.54 22.26 -1.56
CA TYR A 64 25.80 22.59 -2.18
C TYR A 64 26.04 24.04 -1.83
N LYS A 65 26.73 24.26 -0.70
CA LYS A 65 27.98 25.00 -0.59
C LYS A 65 28.31 25.88 -1.80
N ASP A 66 27.47 26.88 -2.06
CA ASP A 66 27.81 28.03 -2.91
C ASP A 66 28.03 29.32 -2.07
N GLU A 67 28.28 29.19 -0.77
CA GLU A 67 28.70 30.32 0.09
C GLU A 67 30.21 30.33 0.40
N PHE A 68 31.00 29.46 -0.22
CA PHE A 68 32.47 29.52 -0.11
C PHE A 68 33.15 29.62 -1.48
N LYS A 69 32.72 30.61 -2.28
CA LYS A 69 33.59 31.17 -3.33
C LYS A 69 34.16 32.50 -2.84
N LYS A 70 35.17 32.42 -1.95
CA LYS A 70 36.22 33.44 -1.90
C LYS A 70 37.19 33.16 -3.04
N PRO A 71 37.40 34.14 -3.92
CA PRO A 71 38.73 34.56 -4.32
C PRO A 71 38.88 36.02 -3.85
N GLY A 72 39.92 36.41 -3.12
CA GLY A 72 41.29 36.19 -3.57
C GLY A 72 41.62 37.12 -4.73
N PHE A 73 41.28 38.41 -4.64
CA PHE A 73 42.06 39.60 -5.02
C PHE A 73 41.42 40.84 -4.41
#